data_AF-A0A1B3XJM2-F1
#
_entry.id   AF-A0A1B3XJM2-F1
#
_cell.length_a   1.000
_cell.length_b   1.000
_cell.length_c   1.000
_cell.angle_alpha   90.00
_cell.angle_beta   90.00
_cell.angle_gamma   90.00
#
_symmetry.space_group_name_H-M   'P 1'
#
loop_
_entity.id
_entity.type
_entity.pdbx_description
1 polymer ?
#
loop_
_entity_poly.entity_id
_entity_poly.type
_entity_poly.pdbx_seq_one_letter_code
_entity_poly.pdbx_strand_id
1 'polypeptide(L)'
;MPIHVIKVFDYMKNNSEMFRLLFSDNAFLGFREKLCEVVERVVFTELNFIDSSFEKIDTSIYARTQAYSFIGLISYWVEHNFHIPSTYIADQYQKIHHYSPKNISSNPS
;
A
#
# COMPACT_ATOMS: atom_id res chain seq x y z
N MET A 1 0.39 -3.35 11.97
CA MET A 1 1.10 -3.47 10.68
C MET A 1 2.63 -3.10 10.61
N PRO A 2 3.50 -3.05 11.65
CA PRO A 2 4.93 -2.75 11.39
C PRO A 2 5.79 -3.93 10.91
N ILE A 3 5.68 -5.09 11.56
CA ILE A 3 6.60 -6.24 11.36
C ILE A 3 6.30 -7.03 10.07
N HIS A 4 5.05 -6.99 9.59
CA HIS A 4 4.62 -7.75 8.40
C HIS A 4 5.00 -7.06 7.08
N VAL A 5 5.17 -5.73 7.09
CA VAL A 5 5.35 -4.93 5.88
C VAL A 5 6.71 -5.17 5.24
N ILE A 6 7.77 -5.22 6.05
CA ILE A 6 9.13 -5.50 5.57
C ILE A 6 9.18 -6.87 4.86
N LYS A 7 8.54 -7.90 5.44
CA LYS A 7 8.51 -9.25 4.85
C LYS A 7 7.82 -9.28 3.48
N VAL A 8 6.76 -8.50 3.30
CA VAL A 8 6.07 -8.39 2.01
C VAL A 8 6.97 -7.73 0.97
N PHE A 9 7.63 -6.61 1.33
CA PHE A 9 8.56 -5.95 0.43
C PHE A 9 9.80 -6.82 0.12
N ASP A 10 10.33 -7.56 1.10
CA ASP A 10 11.41 -8.53 0.87
C ASP A 10 10.99 -9.63 -0.10
N TYR A 11 9.80 -10.20 0.09
CA TYR A 11 9.24 -11.20 -0.82
C TYR A 11 9.11 -10.64 -2.24
N MET A 12 8.60 -9.43 -2.39
CA MET A 12 8.47 -8.78 -3.70
C MET A 12 9.83 -8.52 -4.36
N LYS A 13 10.83 -8.07 -3.60
CA LYS A 13 12.19 -7.83 -4.10
C LYS A 13 12.84 -9.13 -4.57
N ASN A 14 12.74 -10.19 -3.78
CA ASN A 14 13.29 -11.51 -4.09
C ASN A 14 12.61 -12.16 -5.32
N ASN A 15 11.39 -11.74 -5.64
CA ASN A 15 10.63 -12.21 -6.80
C ASN A 15 10.38 -11.07 -7.82
N SER A 16 11.31 -10.12 -7.92
CA SER A 16 11.11 -8.88 -8.68
C SER A 16 10.81 -9.10 -10.16
N GLU A 17 11.42 -10.10 -10.80
CA GLU A 17 11.12 -10.45 -12.20
C GLU A 17 9.66 -10.88 -12.39
N MET A 18 9.15 -11.73 -11.49
CA MET A 18 7.74 -12.15 -11.48
C MET A 18 6.83 -10.94 -11.33
N PHE A 19 7.10 -10.05 -10.36
CA PHE A 19 6.28 -8.86 -10.15
C PHE A 19 6.35 -7.87 -11.32
N ARG A 20 7.51 -7.72 -11.99
CA ARG A 20 7.62 -6.92 -13.22
C ARG A 20 6.71 -7.45 -14.33
N LEU A 21 6.64 -8.77 -14.50
CA LEU A 21 5.73 -9.38 -15.47
C LEU A 21 4.26 -9.20 -15.07
N LEU A 22 3.91 -9.51 -13.82
CA LEU A 22 2.54 -9.42 -13.31
C LEU A 22 1.98 -7.98 -13.31
N PHE A 23 2.85 -6.99 -13.16
CA PHE A 23 2.49 -5.57 -13.23
C PHE A 23 2.68 -4.98 -14.62
N SER A 24 3.22 -5.70 -15.62
CA SER A 24 3.33 -5.12 -16.97
C SER A 24 1.96 -5.01 -17.65
N ASP A 25 1.79 -3.94 -18.42
CA ASP A 25 0.54 -3.70 -19.16
C ASP A 25 0.22 -4.90 -20.07
N ASN A 26 -1.02 -5.36 -20.06
CA ASN A 26 -1.54 -6.51 -20.83
C ASN A 26 -1.08 -7.92 -20.41
N ALA A 27 -0.17 -8.09 -19.44
CA ALA A 27 0.34 -9.44 -19.11
C ALA A 27 -0.63 -10.30 -18.28
N PHE A 28 -1.37 -9.70 -17.36
CA PHE A 28 -2.39 -10.40 -16.56
C PHE A 28 -3.52 -9.45 -16.19
N LEU A 29 -4.52 -9.33 -17.07
CA LEU A 29 -5.75 -8.57 -16.80
C LEU A 29 -6.33 -9.04 -15.46
N GLY A 30 -6.42 -8.15 -14.47
CA GLY A 30 -7.00 -8.45 -13.16
C GLY A 30 -5.99 -8.74 -12.05
N PHE A 31 -4.68 -8.83 -12.29
CA PHE A 31 -3.73 -9.12 -11.19
C PHE A 31 -3.64 -7.96 -10.20
N ARG A 32 -3.49 -6.73 -10.68
CA ARG A 32 -3.43 -5.53 -9.82
C ARG A 32 -4.73 -5.38 -9.01
N GLU A 33 -5.87 -5.64 -9.65
CA GLU A 33 -7.19 -5.63 -9.03
C GLU A 33 -7.30 -6.68 -7.93
N LYS A 34 -6.95 -7.95 -8.22
CA LYS A 34 -6.97 -9.03 -7.22
C LYS A 34 -6.03 -8.77 -6.05
N LEU A 35 -4.84 -8.24 -6.32
CA LEU A 35 -3.90 -7.86 -5.26
C LEU A 35 -4.49 -6.74 -4.39
N CYS A 36 -5.12 -5.74 -5.01
CA CYS A 36 -5.82 -4.66 -4.30
C CYS A 36 -6.93 -5.23 -3.39
N GLU A 37 -7.78 -6.13 -3.90
CA GLU A 37 -8.84 -6.78 -3.12
C GLU A 37 -8.30 -7.58 -1.92
N VAL A 38 -7.19 -8.31 -2.11
CA VAL A 38 -6.53 -9.05 -1.02
C VAL A 38 -6.03 -8.09 0.05
N VAL A 39 -5.35 -7.02 -0.34
CA VAL A 39 -4.82 -6.01 0.59
C VAL A 39 -5.95 -5.29 1.33
N GLU A 40 -7.02 -4.91 0.62
CA GLU A 40 -8.22 -4.28 1.21
C GLU A 40 -8.82 -5.18 2.31
N ARG A 41 -9.00 -6.48 2.04
CA ARG A 41 -9.51 -7.43 3.04
C ARG A 41 -8.58 -7.56 4.26
N VAL A 42 -7.27 -7.59 4.05
CA VAL A 42 -6.29 -7.67 5.16
C VAL A 42 -6.38 -6.43 6.04
N VAL A 43 -6.37 -5.22 5.44
CA VAL A 43 -6.46 -3.96 6.18
C VAL A 43 -7.78 -3.86 6.93
N PHE A 44 -8.91 -4.16 6.27
CA PHE A 44 -10.23 -4.15 6.90
C PHE A 44 -10.28 -5.08 8.10
N THR A 45 -9.72 -6.28 7.96
CA THR A 45 -9.64 -7.27 9.05
C THR A 45 -8.79 -6.75 10.21
N GLU A 46 -7.59 -6.24 9.94
CA GLU A 46 -6.72 -5.69 10.99
C GLU A 46 -7.37 -4.54 11.77
N LEU A 47 -8.08 -3.63 11.09
CA LEU A 47 -8.74 -2.48 11.73
C LEU A 47 -9.85 -2.89 12.69
N ASN A 48 -10.69 -3.85 12.27
CA ASN A 48 -11.77 -4.36 13.12
C ASN A 48 -11.25 -5.03 14.41
N PHE A 49 -10.00 -5.52 14.42
CA PHE A 49 -9.38 -6.12 15.61
C PHE A 49 -8.65 -5.12 16.51
N ILE A 50 -8.18 -3.99 15.97
CA ILE A 50 -7.22 -3.10 16.66
C ILE A 50 -7.90 -1.85 17.22
N ASP A 51 -8.92 -1.30 16.57
CA ASP A 51 -9.47 0.00 16.98
C ASP A 51 -10.97 0.14 16.69
N SER A 52 -11.79 -0.09 17.72
CA SER A 52 -13.23 0.18 17.68
C SER A 52 -13.58 1.67 17.82
N SER A 53 -12.59 2.55 18.05
CA SER A 53 -12.76 4.01 18.21
C SER A 53 -12.48 4.81 16.94
N PHE A 54 -12.38 4.13 15.80
CA PHE A 54 -12.25 4.73 14.47
C PHE A 54 -13.57 5.39 14.02
N GLU A 55 -14.10 6.30 14.82
CA GLU A 55 -15.45 6.89 14.67
C GLU A 55 -15.53 7.93 13.55
N LYS A 56 -14.40 8.32 12.94
CA LYS A 56 -14.33 9.48 12.02
C LYS A 56 -14.27 9.11 10.55
N ILE A 57 -13.93 7.87 10.21
CA ILE A 57 -13.74 7.44 8.82
C ILE A 57 -14.35 6.05 8.67
N ASP A 58 -15.17 5.86 7.64
CA ASP A 58 -15.70 4.54 7.29
C ASP A 58 -14.56 3.55 7.05
N THR A 59 -14.58 2.42 7.76
CA THR A 59 -13.52 1.41 7.73
C THR A 59 -13.31 0.83 6.34
N SER A 60 -14.38 0.68 5.54
CA SER A 60 -14.30 0.17 4.17
C SER A 60 -13.62 1.19 3.25
N ILE A 61 -13.98 2.47 3.37
CA ILE A 61 -13.34 3.57 2.63
C ILE A 61 -11.86 3.65 3.00
N TYR A 62 -11.54 3.59 4.29
CA TYR A 62 -10.15 3.61 4.75
C TYR A 62 -9.37 2.41 4.21
N ALA A 63 -9.90 1.19 4.38
CA ALA A 63 -9.24 -0.04 3.94
C ALA A 63 -8.96 -0.03 2.43
N ARG A 64 -9.93 0.41 1.62
CA ARG A 64 -9.76 0.59 0.18
C ARG A 64 -8.68 1.62 -0.13
N THR A 65 -8.69 2.76 0.55
CA THR A 65 -7.68 3.83 0.35
C THR A 65 -6.27 3.33 0.66
N GLN A 66 -6.10 2.54 1.73
CA GLN A 66 -4.81 1.93 2.07
C GLN A 66 -4.37 0.93 0.99
N ALA A 67 -5.30 0.09 0.51
CA ALA A 67 -5.00 -0.87 -0.54
C ALA A 67 -4.52 -0.18 -1.83
N TYR A 68 -5.23 0.84 -2.31
CA TYR A 68 -4.81 1.60 -3.48
C TYR A 68 -3.48 2.34 -3.29
N SER A 69 -3.24 2.89 -2.09
CA SER A 69 -1.95 3.52 -1.75
C SER A 69 -0.79 2.52 -1.84
N PHE A 70 -1.00 1.31 -1.33
CA PHE A 70 -0.02 0.22 -1.41
C PHE A 70 0.24 -0.22 -2.85
N ILE A 71 -0.81 -0.38 -3.66
CA ILE A 71 -0.67 -0.72 -5.09
C ILE A 71 0.08 0.38 -5.85
N GLY A 72 -0.20 1.66 -5.55
CA GLY A 72 0.52 2.79 -6.14
C GLY A 72 2.02 2.74 -5.83
N LEU A 73 2.40 2.45 -4.58
CA LEU A 73 3.80 2.32 -4.19
C LEU A 73 4.50 1.14 -4.87
N ILE A 74 3.84 -0.01 -5.00
CA ILE A 74 4.42 -1.15 -5.73
C ILE A 74 4.58 -0.82 -7.21
N SER A 75 3.59 -0.16 -7.82
CA SER A 75 3.65 0.23 -9.23
C SER A 75 4.87 1.13 -9.48
N TYR A 76 5.06 2.15 -8.64
CA TYR A 76 6.27 2.98 -8.65
C TYR A 76 7.55 2.14 -8.54
N TRP A 77 7.60 1.18 -7.60
CA TRP A 77 8.78 0.35 -7.40
C TRP A 77 9.09 -0.56 -8.59
N VAL A 78 8.05 -1.13 -9.21
CA VAL A 78 8.14 -1.95 -10.42
C VAL A 78 8.66 -1.12 -11.61
N GLU A 79 8.10 0.07 -11.83
CA GLU A 79 8.52 1.00 -12.89
C GLU A 79 10.00 1.37 -12.78
N HIS A 80 10.52 1.41 -11.56
CA HIS A 80 11.93 1.66 -11.26
C HIS A 80 12.75 0.38 -11.09
N ASN A 81 12.30 -0.74 -11.65
CA ASN A 81 13.00 -2.04 -11.66
C ASN A 81 13.45 -2.50 -10.26
N PHE A 82 12.65 -2.23 -9.24
CA PHE A 82 12.94 -2.55 -7.85
C PHE A 82 14.28 -1.97 -7.35
N HIS A 83 14.81 -0.88 -7.91
CA HIS A 83 16.14 -0.37 -7.58
C HIS A 83 16.34 0.03 -6.10
N ILE A 84 15.25 0.37 -5.42
CA ILE A 84 15.23 0.76 -4.00
C ILE A 84 15.29 -0.49 -3.12
N PRO A 85 16.07 -0.48 -2.02
CA PRO A 85 16.06 -1.56 -1.03
C PRO A 85 14.67 -1.76 -0.41
N SER A 86 14.28 -3.02 -0.16
CA SER A 86 13.01 -3.38 0.47
C SER A 86 12.81 -2.71 1.84
N THR A 87 13.88 -2.59 2.63
CA THR A 87 13.88 -1.90 3.92
C THR A 87 13.55 -0.42 3.80
N TYR A 88 14.07 0.24 2.76
CA TYR A 88 13.82 1.66 2.53
C TYR A 88 12.39 1.91 2.06
N ILE A 89 11.87 1.13 1.10
CA ILE A 89 10.49 1.33 0.64
C ILE A 89 9.46 1.01 1.74
N ALA A 90 9.75 0.03 2.61
CA ALA A 90 8.96 -0.25 3.80
C ALA A 90 8.91 0.94 4.78
N ASP A 91 10.07 1.56 5.02
CA ASP A 91 10.18 2.77 5.83
C ASP A 91 9.43 3.96 5.19
N GLN A 92 9.53 4.15 3.88
CA GLN A 92 8.78 5.19 3.17
C GLN A 92 7.27 4.97 3.26
N TYR A 93 6.80 3.73 3.08
CA TYR A 93 5.39 3.37 3.26
C TYR A 93 4.91 3.77 4.65
N GLN A 94 5.64 3.37 5.70
CA GLN A 94 5.31 3.75 7.07
C GLN A 94 5.29 5.28 7.26
N LYS A 95 6.28 6.01 6.75
CA LYS A 95 6.32 7.47 6.86
C LYS A 95 5.13 8.15 6.20
N ILE A 96 4.71 7.69 5.01
CA ILE A 96 3.55 8.23 4.30
C ILE A 96 2.28 8.09 5.14
N HIS A 97 2.08 6.95 5.82
CA HIS A 97 0.90 6.72 6.66
C HIS A 97 0.90 7.50 7.98
N HIS A 98 2.06 7.99 8.44
CA HIS A 98 2.17 8.86 9.61
C HIS A 98 2.35 10.34 9.23
N TYR A 99 2.40 10.66 7.92
CA TYR A 99 2.60 12.02 7.46
C TYR A 99 1.30 12.81 7.56
N SER A 100 1.30 13.84 8.38
CA SER A 100 0.27 14.87 8.40
C SER A 100 0.88 16.15 7.79
N PRO A 101 0.48 16.55 6.57
CA PRO A 101 0.92 17.82 6.03
C PRO A 101 0.40 18.92 6.97
N LYS A 102 1.32 19.70 7.56
CA LYS A 102 0.95 20.86 8.38
C LYS A 102 0.07 21.78 7.54
N ASN A 103 -1.20 21.93 7.94
CA ASN A 103 -2.21 22.87 7.46
C ASN A 103 -1.85 23.56 6.15
N ILE A 104 -2.26 22.98 5.01
CA ILE A 104 -2.62 23.81 3.86
C ILE A 104 -3.75 24.68 4.42
N SER A 105 -3.47 25.97 4.64
CA SER A 105 -4.46 26.94 5.07
C SER A 105 -5.59 26.93 4.04
N SER A 106 -6.62 26.13 4.31
CA SER A 106 -7.92 26.27 3.70
C SER A 106 -8.44 27.61 4.21
N ASN A 107 -8.08 28.69 3.52
CA ASN A 107 -8.93 29.86 3.44
C ASN A 107 -10.03 29.43 2.48
N PRO A 108 -11.24 29.07 2.96
CA PRO A 108 -12.35 28.93 2.05
C PRO A 108 -12.64 30.34 1.53
N SER A 109 -12.50 30.53 0.22
CA SER A 109 -13.10 31.68 -0.47
C SER A 109 -14.60 31.44 -0.61
#